data_AF-A0A133UE82-F1
#
_entry.id   AF-A0A133UE82-F1
#
_cell.length_a   1.000
_cell.length_b   1.000
_cell.length_c   1.000
_cell.angle_alpha   90.00
_cell.angle_beta   90.00
_cell.angle_gamma   90.00
#
_symmetry.space_group_name_H-M   'P 1'
#
loop_
_entity.id
_entity.type
_entity.pdbx_description
1 polymer ?
#
loop_
_entity_poly.entity_id
_entity_poly.type
_entity_poly.pdbx_seq_one_letter_code
_entity_poly.pdbx_strand_id
1 'polypeptide(L)'
;MRTQTEFDGISEFVSKRGRIKFLEMLVQKLGSRSEVSETLQISKSTLSGWLNERNRHPSNSSFERVLELGWKVNPKETIEILNEELDTFDKAIATFVRGGANCQANES
;
A
#
# COMPACT_ATOMS: atom_id res chain seq x y z
N MET A 1 9.94 -26.49 -9.14
CA MET A 1 8.75 -25.98 -8.43
C MET A 1 8.41 -24.64 -9.06
N ARG A 2 7.35 -24.58 -9.89
CA ARG A 2 6.91 -23.31 -10.51
C ARG A 2 6.10 -22.58 -9.43
N THR A 3 6.65 -21.53 -8.86
CA THR A 3 5.87 -20.57 -8.06
C THR A 3 4.95 -19.83 -9.02
N GLN A 4 3.74 -20.34 -9.18
CA GLN A 4 2.63 -19.53 -9.64
C GLN A 4 2.35 -18.56 -8.49
N THR A 5 2.95 -17.37 -8.53
CA THR A 5 2.51 -16.27 -7.67
C THR A 5 1.14 -15.86 -8.20
N GLU A 6 0.10 -16.25 -7.47
CA GLU A 6 -1.23 -15.66 -7.66
C GLU A 6 -1.11 -14.18 -7.36
N PHE A 7 -1.71 -13.38 -8.22
CA PHE A 7 -1.69 -11.93 -8.13
C PHE A 7 -2.70 -11.47 -7.09
N ASP A 8 -2.25 -10.93 -5.97
CA ASP A 8 -3.07 -10.44 -4.84
C ASP A 8 -3.78 -9.09 -5.14
N GLY A 9 -4.05 -8.82 -6.43
CA GLY A 9 -4.80 -7.66 -6.89
C GLY A 9 -4.09 -6.32 -6.66
N ILE A 10 -4.90 -5.27 -6.47
CA ILE A 10 -4.42 -3.87 -6.32
C ILE A 10 -3.47 -3.74 -5.12
N SER A 11 -3.63 -4.59 -4.10
CA SER A 11 -2.81 -4.52 -2.89
C SER A 11 -1.32 -4.66 -3.19
N GLU A 12 -0.93 -5.45 -4.20
CA GLU A 12 0.47 -5.63 -4.61
C GLU A 12 1.16 -4.35 -5.09
N PHE A 13 0.40 -3.42 -5.67
CA PHE A 13 0.95 -2.16 -6.21
C PHE A 13 1.05 -1.06 -5.18
N VAL A 14 0.48 -1.25 -3.99
CA VAL A 14 0.54 -0.24 -2.94
C VAL A 14 1.80 -0.44 -2.12
N SER A 15 2.72 0.51 -2.26
CA SER A 15 3.97 0.58 -1.53
C SER A 15 3.73 0.63 -0.01
N LYS A 16 4.76 0.31 0.77
CA LYS A 16 4.71 0.44 2.24
C LYS A 16 4.22 1.82 2.66
N ARG A 17 4.72 2.87 2.00
CA ARG A 17 4.35 4.26 2.26
C ARG A 17 2.87 4.52 1.95
N GLY A 18 2.39 4.05 0.80
CA GLY A 18 0.97 4.14 0.44
C GLY A 18 0.08 3.46 1.49
N ARG A 19 0.46 2.27 1.96
CA ARG A 19 -0.28 1.55 3.00
C ARG A 19 -0.39 2.33 4.31
N ILE A 20 0.68 3.02 4.71
CA ILE A 20 0.66 3.86 5.91
C ILE A 20 -0.24 5.09 5.69
N LYS A 21 -0.17 5.75 4.53
CA LYS A 21 -1.07 6.87 4.19
C LYS A 21 -2.55 6.48 4.31
N PHE A 22 -2.91 5.28 3.86
CA PHE A 22 -4.26 4.75 4.02
C PHE A 22 -4.67 4.63 5.49
N LEU A 23 -3.79 4.08 6.34
CA LEU A 23 -4.07 3.96 7.77
C LEU A 23 -4.18 5.33 8.45
N GLU A 24 -3.34 6.30 8.08
CA GLU A 24 -3.40 7.67 8.58
C GLU A 24 -4.70 8.37 8.18
N MET A 25 -5.11 8.23 6.91
CA MET A 25 -6.40 8.73 6.41
C MET A 25 -7.56 8.12 7.22
N LEU A 26 -7.55 6.81 7.46
CA LEU A 26 -8.58 6.15 8.27
C LEU A 26 -8.60 6.67 9.72
N VAL A 27 -7.44 6.87 10.35
CA VAL A 27 -7.35 7.44 11.71
C VAL A 27 -7.94 8.84 11.75
N GLN A 28 -7.66 9.66 10.73
CA GLN A 28 -8.21 11.01 10.64
C GLN A 28 -9.74 11.00 10.46
N LYS A 29 -10.27 10.12 9.60
CA LYS A 29 -11.70 10.11 9.25
C LYS A 29 -12.58 9.41 10.29
N LEU A 30 -12.07 8.36 10.94
CA LEU A 30 -12.75 7.66 12.03
C LEU A 30 -12.47 8.29 13.41
N GLY A 31 -11.58 9.29 13.47
CA GLY A 31 -11.32 10.11 14.66
C GLY A 31 -10.36 9.51 15.68
N SER A 32 -10.09 8.20 15.65
CA SER A 32 -9.10 7.59 16.56
C SER A 32 -8.49 6.29 16.04
N ARG A 33 -7.31 5.95 16.56
CA ARG A 33 -6.67 4.64 16.35
C ARG A 33 -7.50 3.49 16.93
N SER A 34 -8.25 3.71 18.02
CA SER A 34 -9.12 2.68 18.61
C SER A 34 -10.21 2.29 17.62
N GLU A 35 -10.90 3.28 17.06
CA GLU A 35 -11.99 3.08 16.11
C GLU A 35 -11.52 2.33 14.85
N VAL A 36 -10.35 2.68 14.33
CA VAL A 36 -9.74 1.97 13.19
C VAL A 36 -9.44 0.51 13.55
N SER A 37 -8.88 0.25 14.74
CA SER A 37 -8.55 -1.12 15.16
C SER A 37 -9.81 -1.98 15.36
N GLU A 38 -10.87 -1.40 15.92
CA GLU A 38 -12.15 -2.06 16.14
C GLU A 38 -12.85 -2.36 14.82
N THR A 39 -12.89 -1.37 13.92
CA THR A 39 -13.50 -1.53 12.59
C THR A 39 -12.79 -2.56 11.72
N LEU A 40 -11.45 -2.59 11.76
CA LEU A 40 -10.64 -3.58 11.05
C LEU A 40 -10.56 -4.93 11.77
N GLN A 41 -11.14 -5.06 12.98
CA GLN A 41 -11.08 -6.24 13.83
C GLN A 41 -9.65 -6.73 14.08
N ILE A 42 -8.73 -5.79 14.34
CA ILE A 42 -7.33 -6.06 14.67
C ILE A 42 -7.00 -5.55 16.06
N SER A 43 -5.92 -6.08 16.64
CA SER A 43 -5.46 -5.57 17.94
C SER A 43 -4.92 -4.14 17.82
N LYS A 44 -5.08 -3.35 18.89
CA LYS A 44 -4.48 -2.00 19.00
C LYS A 44 -2.97 -2.03 18.83
N SER A 45 -2.30 -3.09 19.28
CA SER A 45 -0.85 -3.26 19.12
C SER A 45 -0.46 -3.56 17.66
N THR A 46 -1.27 -4.32 16.92
CA THR A 46 -1.07 -4.53 15.47
C THR A 46 -1.12 -3.19 14.71
N LEU A 47 -2.17 -2.39 14.94
CA LEU A 47 -2.30 -1.09 14.28
C LEU A 47 -1.17 -0.13 14.69
N SER A 48 -0.84 -0.09 15.97
CA SER A 48 0.29 0.71 16.48
C SER A 48 1.60 0.30 15.83
N GLY A 49 1.84 -1.00 15.64
CA GLY A 49 3.02 -1.51 14.96
C GLY A 49 3.08 -1.03 13.51
N TRP A 50 1.98 -1.11 12.75
CA TRP A 50 1.94 -0.61 11.38
C TRP A 50 2.21 0.90 11.28
N LEU A 51 1.66 1.71 12.17
CA LEU A 51 1.79 3.17 12.10
C LEU A 51 3.15 3.70 12.57
N ASN A 52 3.80 3.03 13.53
CA ASN A 52 4.97 3.59 14.21
C ASN A 52 6.28 2.84 13.92
N GLU A 53 6.24 1.57 13.48
CA GLU A 53 7.45 0.80 13.21
C GLU A 53 7.85 0.89 11.73
N ARG A 54 9.06 1.38 11.44
CA ARG A 54 9.55 1.64 10.07
C ARG A 54 9.41 0.46 9.09
N ASN A 55 9.52 -0.78 9.59
CA ASN A 55 9.53 -1.98 8.75
C ASN A 55 8.24 -2.80 8.84
N ARG A 56 7.22 -2.33 9.55
CA ARG A 56 5.98 -3.06 9.76
C ARG A 56 4.84 -2.38 9.02
N HIS A 57 4.11 -3.14 8.23
CA HIS A 57 2.96 -2.69 7.47
C HIS A 57 1.98 -3.87 7.29
N PRO A 58 0.71 -3.62 6.95
CA PRO A 58 -0.21 -4.70 6.63
C PRO A 58 0.33 -5.55 5.47
N SER A 59 0.11 -6.87 5.54
CA SER A 59 0.26 -7.80 4.42
C SER A 59 -0.72 -7.45 3.28
N ASN A 60 -0.56 -8.02 2.10
CA ASN A 60 -1.51 -7.85 0.98
C ASN A 60 -2.95 -8.13 1.42
N SER A 61 -3.20 -9.33 1.95
CA SER A 61 -4.49 -9.74 2.50
C SER A 61 -5.04 -8.84 3.60
N SER A 62 -4.19 -8.34 4.50
CA SER A 62 -4.63 -7.40 5.55
C SER A 62 -4.95 -6.03 4.95
N PHE A 63 -4.23 -5.64 3.91
CA PHE A 63 -4.37 -4.34 3.27
C PHE A 63 -5.61 -4.26 2.38
N GLU A 64 -6.08 -5.36 1.81
CA GLU A 64 -7.37 -5.39 1.11
C GLU A 64 -8.51 -4.88 2.00
N ARG A 65 -8.57 -5.35 3.25
CA ARG A 65 -9.55 -4.86 4.24
C ARG A 65 -9.39 -3.37 4.56
N VAL A 66 -8.14 -2.89 4.63
CA VAL A 66 -7.83 -1.46 4.82
C VAL A 66 -8.34 -0.65 3.63
N LEU A 67 -8.14 -1.15 2.41
CA LEU A 67 -8.57 -0.51 1.17
C LEU A 67 -10.11 -0.47 1.06
N GLU A 68 -10.78 -1.59 1.36
CA GLU A 68 -12.25 -1.65 1.40
C GLU A 68 -12.83 -0.66 2.40
N LEU A 69 -12.23 -0.55 3.59
CA LEU A 69 -12.65 0.41 4.60
C LEU A 69 -12.40 1.84 4.12
N GLY A 70 -11.23 2.11 3.52
CA GLY A 70 -10.90 3.41 2.92
C GLY A 70 -11.92 3.84 1.87
N TRP A 71 -12.30 2.92 0.98
CA TRP A 71 -13.33 3.17 -0.03
C TRP A 71 -14.69 3.53 0.58
N LYS A 72 -15.09 2.87 1.67
CA LYS A 72 -16.36 3.15 2.37
C LYS A 72 -16.34 4.48 3.12
N VAL A 73 -15.21 4.80 3.77
CA VAL A 73 -15.09 5.97 4.65
C VAL A 73 -14.79 7.25 3.88
N ASN A 74 -13.85 7.19 2.93
CA ASN A 74 -13.50 8.34 2.09
C ASN A 74 -13.05 7.89 0.69
N PRO A 75 -13.99 7.64 -0.25
CA PRO A 75 -13.66 7.20 -1.60
C PRO A 75 -12.78 8.21 -2.36
N LYS A 76 -12.98 9.51 -2.15
CA LYS A 76 -12.23 10.56 -2.87
C LYS A 76 -10.74 10.49 -2.54
N GLU A 77 -10.41 10.54 -1.25
CA GLU A 77 -9.01 10.51 -0.79
C GLU A 77 -8.36 9.14 -1.03
N THR A 78 -9.15 8.06 -0.97
CA THR A 78 -8.72 6.72 -1.41
C THR A 78 -8.24 6.72 -2.86
N ILE A 79 -9.02 7.30 -3.78
CA ILE A 79 -8.64 7.41 -5.20
C ILE A 79 -7.40 8.28 -5.37
N GLU A 80 -7.30 9.40 -4.64
CA GLU A 80 -6.14 10.28 -4.67
C GLU A 80 -4.87 9.54 -4.27
N ILE A 81 -4.89 8.79 -3.16
CA ILE A 81 -3.74 7.98 -2.72
C ILE A 81 -3.39 6.91 -3.76
N LEU A 82 -4.37 6.20 -4.33
CA LEU A 82 -4.10 5.19 -5.36
C LEU A 82 -3.48 5.79 -6.62
N ASN A 83 -3.92 6.97 -7.05
CA ASN A 83 -3.33 7.67 -8.20
C ASN A 83 -1.86 8.04 -7.95
N GLU A 84 -1.50 8.44 -6.73
CA GLU A 84 -0.10 8.69 -6.36
C GLU A 84 0.75 7.40 -6.40
N GLU A 85 0.17 6.27 -6.03
CA GLU A 85 0.86 4.98 -6.10
C GLU A 85 1.04 4.52 -7.56
N LEU A 86 0.07 4.78 -8.44
CA LEU A 86 0.22 4.53 -9.88
C LEU A 86 1.32 5.39 -10.50
N ASP A 87 1.38 6.69 -10.18
CA ASP A 87 2.46 7.57 -10.63
C ASP A 87 3.83 7.12 -10.09
N THR A 88 3.88 6.65 -8.85
CA THR A 88 5.10 6.08 -8.26
C THR A 88 5.54 4.82 -9.02
N PHE A 89 4.58 3.94 -9.36
CA PHE A 89 4.84 2.72 -10.09
C PHE A 89 5.29 2.99 -11.54
N ASP A 90 4.66 3.93 -12.24
CA ASP A 90 5.04 4.35 -13.59
C ASP A 90 6.48 4.88 -13.62
N LYS A 91 6.85 5.74 -12.66
CA LYS A 91 8.23 6.23 -12.49
C LYS A 91 9.23 5.11 -12.23
N ALA A 92 8.84 4.10 -11.44
CA ALA A 92 9.68 2.94 -11.17
C ALA A 92 9.89 2.09 -12.44
N ILE A 93 8.84 1.85 -13.23
CA ILE A 93 8.94 1.17 -14.53
C ILE A 93 9.84 1.96 -15.48
N ALA A 94 9.63 3.27 -15.62
CA ALA A 94 10.44 4.11 -16.51
C ALA A 94 11.92 4.07 -16.11
N THR A 95 12.23 4.07 -14.81
CA THR A 95 13.59 3.94 -14.31
C THR A 95 14.18 2.57 -14.61
N PHE A 96 13.42 1.49 -14.36
CA PHE A 96 13.83 0.12 -14.65
C PHE A 96 14.11 -0.10 -16.13
N VAL A 97 13.22 0.35 -17.02
CA VAL A 97 13.38 0.22 -18.48
C VAL A 97 14.61 1.00 -18.96
N ARG A 98 14.83 2.23 -18.47
CA ARG A 98 16.04 3.00 -18.80
C ARG A 98 17.31 2.32 -18.28
N GLY A 99 17.27 1.77 -17.06
CA GLY A 99 18.38 1.02 -16.49
C GLY A 99 18.71 -0.24 -17.28
N GLY A 100 17.70 -1.01 -17.69
CA GLY A 100 17.87 -2.21 -18.52
C GLY A 100 18.38 -1.90 -19.93
N ALA A 101 17.91 -0.81 -20.54
CA ALA A 101 18.43 -0.34 -21.83
C ALA A 101 19.91 0.08 -21.75
N ASN A 102 20.33 0.70 -20.64
CA ASN A 102 21.73 1.08 -20.41
C ASN A 102 22.65 -0.13 -20.15
N CYS A 103 22.14 -1.22 -19.56
CA CYS A 103 22.92 -2.46 -19.40
C CYS A 103 23.24 -3.13 -20.74
N GLN A 104 22.31 -3.11 -21.70
CA GLN A 104 22.54 -3.68 -23.04
C GLN A 104 23.49 -2.84 -23.91
N ALA A 105 23.51 -1.51 -23.71
CA ALA A 105 24.40 -0.62 -24.45
C ALA A 105 25.88 -0.71 -24.04
N ASN A 106 26.18 -1.23 -22.85
CA ASN A 106 27.55 -1.39 -22.34
C ASN A 106 28.15 -2.78 -22.62
N GLU A 107 27.41 -3.68 -23.27
CA GLU A 107 27.85 -5.01 -23.69
C GLU A 107 28.16 -5.08 -25.21
N SER A 108 28.14 -3.93 -25.91
CA SER A 108 28.42 -3.82 -27.36
C SER A 108 29.77 -3.17 -27.66
#